data_AF-A0A1Q2CWU0-F1
#
_entry.id   AF-A0A1Q2CWU0-F1
#
_cell.length_a   1.000
_cell.length_b   1.000
_cell.length_c   1.000
_cell.angle_alpha   90.00
_cell.angle_beta   90.00
_cell.angle_gamma   90.00
#
_symmetry.space_group_name_H-M   'P 1'
#
loop_
_entity.id
_entity.type
_entity.pdbx_description
1 polymer ?
#
loop_
_entity_poly.entity_id
_entity_poly.type
_entity_poly.pdbx_seq_one_letter_code
_entity_poly.pdbx_strand_id
1 'polypeptide(L)'
;MSLNRTLLDDVRAVPAPEGPDDPDHKRTLRIFSDGDRLRSIPAKRKARVSILLELLRRFEPGRRYPEREVNDILRSAHDDVATLRRELIDYRYLRREGAVYWVNERQPARDANEAQEVPEGEAAWLRALLRS
;
A
#
# COMPACT_ATOMS: atom_id res chain seq x y z
N MET A 1 18.39 -42.89 8.34
CA MET A 1 19.26 -41.71 8.47
C MET A 1 18.59 -40.56 7.74
N SER A 2 18.22 -39.50 8.50
CA SER A 2 18.05 -38.08 8.14
C SER A 2 17.48 -37.65 6.79
N LEU A 3 16.61 -36.66 6.66
CA LEU A 3 15.97 -35.72 7.61
C LEU A 3 14.82 -35.06 6.80
N ASN A 4 13.71 -34.74 7.46
CA ASN A 4 12.55 -34.05 6.88
C ASN A 4 12.94 -32.79 6.09
N ARG A 5 12.51 -32.70 4.82
CA ARG A 5 12.67 -31.53 3.94
C ARG A 5 11.35 -30.93 3.48
N THR A 6 10.33 -30.99 4.34
CA THR A 6 8.99 -30.45 4.03
C THR A 6 8.40 -29.77 5.26
N LEU A 7 9.08 -28.74 5.78
CA LEU A 7 8.64 -28.02 6.99
C LEU A 7 8.97 -26.51 6.94
N LEU A 8 9.02 -25.90 5.74
CA LEU A 8 9.29 -24.46 5.60
C LEU A 8 8.53 -23.74 4.47
N ASP A 9 7.54 -24.38 3.81
CA ASP A 9 6.75 -23.73 2.74
C ASP A 9 5.29 -23.43 3.12
N ASP A 10 4.92 -23.60 4.39
CA ASP A 10 3.54 -23.40 4.87
C ASP A 10 3.40 -22.27 5.91
N VAL A 11 4.21 -21.22 5.78
CA VAL A 11 3.72 -19.89 6.19
C VAL A 11 2.88 -19.39 5.03
N ARG A 12 1.61 -19.81 4.98
CA ARG A 12 0.59 -19.14 4.18
C ARG A 12 0.55 -17.67 4.64
N ALA A 13 1.37 -16.82 4.02
CA ALA A 13 1.13 -15.39 4.03
C ALA A 13 -0.30 -15.25 3.50
N VAL A 14 -1.23 -14.87 4.37
CA VAL A 14 -2.59 -14.55 3.94
C VAL A 14 -2.41 -13.46 2.88
N PRO A 15 -2.80 -13.70 1.61
CA PRO A 15 -2.62 -12.68 0.60
C PRO A 15 -3.37 -11.44 1.07
N ALA A 16 -2.67 -10.30 1.08
CA ALA A 16 -3.25 -9.03 1.49
C ALA A 16 -4.61 -8.85 0.80
N PRO A 17 -5.65 -8.40 1.53
CA PRO A 17 -7.00 -8.33 0.99
C PRO A 17 -7.01 -7.59 -0.36
N GLU A 18 -7.86 -8.06 -1.28
CA GLU A 18 -8.13 -7.28 -2.51
C GLU A 18 -8.49 -5.85 -2.12
N GLY A 19 -8.04 -4.87 -2.91
CA GLY A 19 -8.17 -3.43 -2.63
C GLY A 19 -9.58 -2.98 -2.23
N PRO A 20 -9.75 -1.71 -1.80
CA PRO A 20 -11.05 -1.17 -1.41
C PRO A 20 -12.19 -1.54 -2.37
N ASP A 21 -13.34 -1.90 -1.81
CA ASP A 21 -14.54 -2.20 -2.59
C ASP A 21 -15.15 -0.90 -3.13
N ASP A 22 -14.56 -0.40 -4.21
CA ASP A 22 -14.95 0.82 -4.91
C ASP A 22 -14.77 0.61 -6.43
N PRO A 23 -15.82 0.79 -7.25
CA PRO A 23 -15.71 0.66 -8.70
C PRO A 23 -14.67 1.61 -9.31
N ASP A 24 -14.53 2.82 -8.75
CA ASP A 24 -13.55 3.81 -9.22
C ASP A 24 -12.12 3.35 -8.93
N HIS A 25 -11.87 2.69 -7.79
CA HIS A 25 -10.58 2.07 -7.48
C HIS A 25 -10.17 1.05 -8.56
N LYS A 26 -11.03 0.08 -8.87
CA LYS A 26 -10.75 -0.95 -9.90
C LYS A 26 -10.56 -0.35 -11.29
N ARG A 27 -11.32 0.71 -11.63
CA ARG A 27 -11.16 1.43 -12.89
C ARG A 27 -9.82 2.17 -12.95
N THR A 28 -9.44 2.84 -11.87
CA THR A 28 -8.18 3.58 -11.77
C THR A 28 -6.99 2.66 -11.98
N LEU A 29 -6.95 1.50 -11.31
CA LEU A 29 -5.87 0.52 -11.48
C LEU A 29 -5.69 0.10 -12.95
N ARG A 30 -6.78 -0.17 -13.67
CA ARG A 30 -6.72 -0.56 -15.09
C ARG A 30 -6.17 0.53 -16.01
N ILE A 31 -6.38 1.80 -15.67
CA ILE A 31 -5.93 2.94 -16.47
C ILE A 31 -4.46 3.25 -16.21
N PHE A 32 -4.05 3.23 -14.93
CA PHE A 32 -2.75 3.74 -14.49
C PHE A 32 -1.73 2.66 -14.16
N SER A 33 -2.11 1.39 -14.11
CA SER A 33 -1.21 0.26 -13.86
C SER A 33 -1.30 -0.79 -14.98
N ASP A 34 -0.22 -1.51 -15.21
CA ASP A 34 -0.18 -2.73 -16.02
C ASP A 34 -0.17 -4.02 -15.18
N GLY A 35 -0.28 -3.88 -13.86
CA GLY A 35 -0.21 -4.97 -12.88
C GLY A 35 0.93 -4.70 -11.92
N ASP A 36 2.16 -4.68 -12.43
CA ASP A 36 3.37 -4.57 -11.62
C ASP A 36 3.88 -3.13 -11.54
N ARG A 37 3.70 -2.34 -12.60
CA ARG A 37 4.18 -0.95 -12.71
C ARG A 37 3.07 0.04 -12.99
N LEU A 38 3.30 1.25 -12.52
CA LEU A 38 2.47 2.40 -12.86
C LEU A 38 2.91 2.98 -14.19
N ARG A 39 1.96 3.21 -15.09
CA ARG A 39 2.16 3.97 -16.33
C ARG A 39 2.39 5.45 -16.04
N SER A 40 1.69 5.98 -15.03
CA SER A 40 1.88 7.33 -14.52
C SER A 40 1.22 7.48 -13.15
N ILE A 41 1.64 8.49 -12.39
CA ILE A 41 0.99 8.88 -11.14
C ILE A 41 -0.23 9.76 -11.46
N PRO A 42 -1.46 9.41 -11.02
CA PRO A 42 -2.64 10.21 -11.31
C PRO A 42 -2.55 11.65 -10.77
N ALA A 43 -2.92 12.62 -11.60
CA ALA A 43 -3.02 14.02 -11.18
C ALA A 43 -4.21 14.27 -10.24
N LYS A 44 -5.33 13.56 -10.46
CA LYS A 44 -6.53 13.65 -9.60
C LYS A 44 -6.29 12.90 -8.29
N ARG A 45 -6.55 13.58 -7.16
CA ARG A 45 -6.33 13.03 -5.82
C ARG A 45 -7.10 11.74 -5.56
N LYS A 46 -8.39 11.67 -5.90
CA LYS A 46 -9.18 10.43 -5.73
C LYS A 46 -8.56 9.20 -6.40
N ALA A 47 -8.16 9.35 -7.67
CA ALA A 47 -7.46 8.29 -8.40
C ALA A 47 -6.08 8.00 -7.79
N ARG A 48 -5.35 9.02 -7.35
CA ARG A 48 -4.06 8.83 -6.71
C ARG A 48 -4.18 8.01 -5.43
N VAL A 49 -5.17 8.29 -4.58
CA VAL A 49 -5.41 7.51 -3.35
C VAL A 49 -5.63 6.04 -3.67
N SER A 50 -6.38 5.71 -4.73
CA SER A 50 -6.53 4.32 -5.17
C SER A 50 -5.18 3.66 -5.49
N ILE A 51 -4.26 4.38 -6.15
CA ILE A 51 -2.91 3.89 -6.42
C ILE A 51 -2.10 3.72 -5.13
N LEU A 52 -2.19 4.66 -4.19
CA LEU A 52 -1.44 4.58 -2.92
C LEU A 52 -1.88 3.35 -2.10
N LEU A 53 -3.18 3.05 -2.07
CA LEU A 53 -3.72 1.87 -1.38
C LEU A 53 -3.22 0.57 -2.03
N GLU A 54 -3.12 0.51 -3.36
CA GLU A 54 -2.53 -0.65 -4.04
C GLU A 54 -1.03 -0.80 -3.72
N LEU A 55 -0.27 0.31 -3.70
CA LEU A 55 1.14 0.27 -3.33
C LEU A 55 1.35 -0.14 -1.87
N LEU A 56 0.43 0.23 -0.97
CA LEU A 56 0.51 -0.12 0.44
C LEU A 56 0.53 -1.65 0.66
N ARG A 57 -0.06 -2.43 -0.25
CA ARG A 57 -0.05 -3.91 -0.21
C ARG A 57 1.35 -4.52 -0.30
N ARG A 58 2.33 -3.75 -0.76
CA ARG A 58 3.74 -4.17 -0.85
C ARG A 58 4.47 -4.07 0.49
N PHE A 59 3.81 -3.55 1.53
CA PHE A 59 4.37 -3.39 2.87
C PHE A 59 3.61 -4.26 3.86
N GLU A 60 4.37 -5.08 4.60
CA GLU A 60 3.86 -5.87 5.72
C GLU A 60 3.56 -4.98 6.93
N PRO A 61 2.35 -5.05 7.51
CA PRO A 61 2.03 -4.42 8.79
C PRO A 61 2.95 -4.89 9.93
N GLY A 62 3.22 -3.99 10.89
CA GLY A 62 4.10 -4.29 12.04
C GLY A 62 5.60 -4.34 11.74
N ARG A 63 6.00 -4.36 10.46
CA ARG A 63 7.41 -4.31 10.05
C ARG A 63 7.91 -2.87 9.87
N ARG A 64 9.17 -2.66 10.26
CA ARG A 64 9.92 -1.42 10.04
C ARG A 64 10.86 -1.59 8.83
N TYR A 65 10.88 -0.58 7.98
CA TYR A 65 11.63 -0.53 6.73
C TYR A 65 12.61 0.65 6.75
N PRO A 66 13.91 0.46 6.55
CA PRO A 66 14.80 1.58 6.29
C PRO A 66 14.43 2.25 4.95
N GLU A 67 14.74 3.54 4.83
CA GLU A 67 14.38 4.36 3.67
C GLU A 67 14.82 3.74 2.34
N ARG A 68 15.99 3.12 2.30
CA ARG A 68 16.50 2.42 1.12
C ARG A 68 15.55 1.30 0.67
N GLU A 69 15.05 0.50 1.62
CA GLU A 69 14.16 -0.62 1.30
C GLU A 69 12.79 -0.12 0.82
N VAL A 70 12.25 0.93 1.44
CA VAL A 70 11.06 1.62 0.94
C VAL A 70 11.26 2.10 -0.49
N ASN A 71 12.43 2.67 -0.79
CA ASN A 71 12.75 3.14 -2.13
C ASN A 71 12.81 2.00 -3.14
N ASP A 72 13.43 0.88 -2.77
CA ASP A 72 13.56 -0.29 -3.64
C ASP A 72 12.17 -0.90 -3.91
N ILE A 73 11.32 -1.02 -2.88
CA ILE A 73 9.92 -1.46 -3.01
C ILE A 73 9.14 -0.53 -3.96
N LEU A 74 9.19 0.78 -3.77
CA LEU A 74 8.44 1.73 -4.60
C LEU A 74 9.01 1.86 -6.02
N ARG A 75 10.32 1.69 -6.21
CA ARG A 75 10.98 1.73 -7.53
C ARG A 75 10.53 0.59 -8.42
N SER A 76 10.15 -0.55 -7.83
CA SER A 76 9.52 -1.63 -8.57
C SER A 76 8.19 -1.20 -9.20
N ALA A 77 7.48 -0.20 -8.64
CA ALA A 77 6.25 0.35 -9.19
C ALA A 77 6.46 1.54 -10.14
N HIS A 78 7.32 2.50 -9.78
CA HIS A 78 7.51 3.73 -10.55
C HIS A 78 8.82 4.44 -10.16
N ASP A 79 9.42 5.17 -11.11
CA ASP A 79 10.74 5.79 -10.91
C ASP A 79 10.68 7.06 -10.03
N ASP A 80 9.55 7.76 -10.03
CA ASP A 80 9.26 8.86 -9.08
C ASP A 80 8.88 8.34 -7.68
N VAL A 81 9.88 7.70 -7.06
CA VAL A 81 9.81 7.12 -5.71
C VAL A 81 9.55 8.19 -4.65
N ALA A 82 10.15 9.36 -4.80
CA ALA A 82 10.05 10.44 -3.83
C ALA A 82 8.61 10.95 -3.70
N THR A 83 7.91 11.15 -4.83
CA THR A 83 6.50 11.53 -4.84
C THR A 83 5.63 10.46 -4.18
N LEU A 84 5.76 9.19 -4.58
CA LEU A 84 4.95 8.11 -4.01
C LEU A 84 5.14 7.98 -2.50
N ARG A 85 6.39 8.04 -2.03
CA ARG A 85 6.72 7.94 -0.61
C ARG A 85 6.16 9.11 0.18
N ARG A 86 6.22 10.34 -0.36
CA ARG A 86 5.63 11.52 0.27
C ARG A 86 4.11 11.38 0.38
N GLU A 87 3.45 11.00 -0.70
CA GLU A 87 1.98 10.86 -0.72
C GLU A 87 1.50 9.75 0.23
N LEU A 88 2.23 8.62 0.34
CA LEU A 88 1.94 7.57 1.33
C LEU A 88 2.01 8.09 2.78
N ILE A 89 2.90 9.04 3.07
CA ILE A 89 3.02 9.69 4.38
C ILE A 89 1.93 10.75 4.56
N ASP A 90 1.67 11.58 3.55
CA ASP A 90 0.68 12.67 3.60
C ASP A 90 -0.73 12.10 3.86
N TYR A 91 -1.09 11.01 3.18
CA TYR A 91 -2.33 10.28 3.45
C TYR A 91 -2.26 9.35 4.66
N ARG A 92 -1.15 9.37 5.42
CA ARG A 92 -0.95 8.64 6.68
C ARG A 92 -1.11 7.12 6.55
N TYR A 93 -0.82 6.57 5.37
CA TYR A 93 -0.76 5.13 5.14
C TYR A 93 0.55 4.53 5.64
N LEU A 94 1.65 5.25 5.45
CA LEU A 94 2.92 5.00 6.13
C LEU A 94 3.12 6.03 7.24
N ARG A 95 3.93 5.67 8.23
CA ARG A 95 4.57 6.57 9.18
C ARG A 95 6.08 6.52 9.02
N ARG A 96 6.75 7.56 9.54
CA ARG A 96 8.20 7.69 9.48
C ARG A 96 8.73 8.28 10.79
N GLU A 97 9.88 7.77 11.22
CA GLU A 97 10.74 8.36 12.25
C GLU A 97 12.19 8.25 11.78
N GLY A 98 12.88 9.39 11.63
CA GLY A 98 14.20 9.41 11.00
C GLY A 98 14.16 8.82 9.59
N ALA A 99 15.04 7.87 9.28
CA ALA A 99 15.07 7.15 8.00
C ALA A 99 14.34 5.80 8.03
N VAL A 100 13.43 5.59 8.99
CA VAL A 100 12.69 4.34 9.17
C VAL A 100 11.19 4.58 8.96
N TYR A 101 10.55 3.67 8.24
CA TYR A 101 9.16 3.74 7.82
C TYR A 101 8.40 2.47 8.23
N TRP A 102 7.09 2.57 8.42
CA TRP A 102 6.22 1.42 8.69
C TRP A 102 4.77 1.73 8.30
N VAL A 103 3.98 0.69 8.03
CA VAL A 103 2.53 0.83 7.81
C VAL A 103 1.89 1.43 9.06
N ASN A 104 1.03 2.43 8.87
CA ASN A 104 0.33 3.04 9.99
C ASN A 104 -0.64 2.04 10.63
N GLU A 105 -0.35 1.68 11.88
CA GLU A 105 -1.10 0.70 12.67
C GLU A 105 -2.51 1.18 13.07
N ARG A 106 -2.81 2.46 12.84
CA ARG A 106 -4.12 3.05 13.09
C ARG A 106 -4.70 3.58 11.80
N GLN A 107 -6.01 3.40 11.65
CA GLN A 107 -6.76 4.04 10.58
C GLN A 107 -6.60 5.56 10.64
N PRO A 108 -6.25 6.22 9.53
CA PRO A 108 -6.16 7.67 9.50
C PRO A 108 -7.53 8.33 9.67
N ALA A 109 -7.63 9.34 10.51
CA ALA A 109 -8.81 10.18 10.59
C ALA A 109 -8.87 11.11 9.36
N ARG A 110 -9.93 11.04 8.56
CA ARG A 110 -10.11 11.86 7.35
C ARG A 110 -10.91 13.13 7.69
N ASP A 111 -10.44 14.29 7.25
CA ASP A 111 -11.28 15.48 7.25
C ASP A 111 -12.31 15.45 6.10
N ALA A 112 -13.21 16.44 6.04
CA ALA A 112 -14.28 16.48 5.05
C ALA A 112 -13.78 16.58 3.60
N ASN A 113 -12.59 17.15 3.37
CA ASN A 113 -12.00 17.25 2.03
C ASN A 113 -11.33 15.93 1.66
N GLU A 114 -10.51 15.37 2.55
CA GLU A 114 -9.85 14.08 2.34
C GLU A 114 -10.87 12.94 2.15
N ALA A 115 -12.00 12.98 2.87
CA ALA A 115 -13.06 11.99 2.75
C ALA A 115 -13.64 11.91 1.32
N GLN A 116 -13.60 13.00 0.54
CA GLN A 116 -14.03 13.00 -0.87
C GLN A 116 -13.01 12.37 -1.81
N GLU A 117 -11.75 12.26 -1.38
CA GLU A 117 -10.63 11.72 -2.14
C GLU A 117 -10.43 10.22 -1.83
N VAL A 118 -10.93 9.74 -0.70
CA VAL A 118 -10.72 8.37 -0.24
C VAL A 118 -11.83 7.45 -0.80
N PRO A 119 -11.49 6.27 -1.35
CA PRO A 119 -12.48 5.27 -1.75
C PRO A 119 -13.37 4.84 -0.58
N GLU A 120 -14.67 4.62 -0.82
CA GLU A 120 -15.65 4.30 0.24
C GLU A 120 -15.26 3.07 1.10
N GLY A 121 -14.64 2.06 0.49
CA GLY A 121 -14.19 0.83 1.16
C GLY A 121 -12.85 0.93 1.89
N GLU A 122 -12.14 2.06 1.86
CA GLU A 122 -10.79 2.21 2.41
C GLU A 122 -10.72 1.82 3.89
N ALA A 123 -11.68 2.28 4.68
CA ALA A 123 -11.66 2.05 6.12
C ALA A 123 -11.86 0.57 6.49
N ALA A 124 -12.72 -0.14 5.77
CA ALA A 124 -12.90 -1.59 5.95
C ALA A 124 -11.65 -2.36 5.49
N TRP A 125 -11.10 -1.95 4.35
CA TRP A 125 -9.92 -2.57 3.75
C TRP A 125 -8.66 -2.41 4.61
N LEU A 126 -8.35 -1.21 5.11
CA LEU A 126 -7.20 -0.99 6.00
C LEU A 126 -7.28 -1.84 7.26
N ARG A 127 -8.48 -1.99 7.84
CA ARG A 127 -8.67 -2.84 9.02
C ARG A 127 -8.41 -4.31 8.68
N ALA A 128 -8.75 -4.77 7.49
CA ALA A 128 -8.44 -6.13 7.05
C ALA A 128 -6.94 -6.31 6.81
N LEU A 129 -6.29 -5.34 6.15
CA LEU A 129 -4.84 -5.33 5.91
C LEU A 129 -4.07 -5.38 7.23
N LEU A 130 -4.45 -4.59 8.24
CA LEU A 130 -3.77 -4.57 9.53
C LEU A 130 -3.94 -5.85 10.36
N ARG A 131 -4.80 -6.79 9.94
CA ARG A 131 -5.00 -8.10 10.59
C ARG A 131 -4.35 -9.27 9.84
N SER A 132 -3.84 -9.04 8.62
CA SER A 132 -3.20 -10.08 7.80
C SER A 132 -1.75 -10.29 8.17
#